data_AF-A0A2E8RJD2-F1
#
_entry.id   AF-A0A2E8RJD2-F1
#
_cell.length_a   1.000
_cell.length_b   1.000
_cell.length_c   1.000
_cell.angle_alpha   90.00
_cell.angle_beta   90.00
_cell.angle_gamma   90.00
#
_symmetry.space_group_name_H-M   'P 1'
#
loop_
_entity.id
_entity.type
_entity.pdbx_description
1 polymer ?
#
loop_
_entity_poly.entity_id
_entity_poly.type
_entity_poly.pdbx_seq_one_letter_code
_entity_poly.pdbx_strand_id
1 'polypeptide(L)'
;MRLEGSFEVDQPADFVWAKIKDPNLMAGCIPGCQNVEQLDEKNFRADVLVTIGIIRASFNLNVEVTKEIENSELHSRTTGQEGTQASIISSENILSLRAISEQKTKLEFSSEVTISGRLGKYGLGIIKKSALKMADEFAANFGRAIETGYAEASTKPIILPKTSIWRKIIEFLGMFRVMPFGQSNIVKKDPQNFNHTDILLNPSSVSDAIEMLVANPARVPIAGGATLVAMLNANLIDPVGLVNLKDLAELSGISRNSSGEIKIGALSRHAETAQSDLLIGGLSGLKDAAQKIANPTVRNMGTMGGAVAFADPAADYIPALFAADAEIEITASGGVSRLPITDFFVDWYKTVLKPGEIISALYLPKPSKLAIGHHEKFARVEGDYATASVNIILTMNGKTCNSIKLAVGACGPMPVRLVDVEKRLEGSDLSETLLLKAGKELADACDPTDDVRGTADYRRKLVPQLVICAVQNAQKKLLEARPT
;
A
#
# COMPACT_ATOMS: atom_id res chain seq x y z
N MET A 1 13.07 15.74 -2.39
CA MET A 1 11.92 15.56 -3.31
C MET A 1 11.05 16.78 -3.25
N ARG A 2 10.46 17.20 -4.38
CA ARG A 2 9.54 18.34 -4.44
C ARG A 2 8.09 17.86 -4.41
N LEU A 3 7.30 18.44 -3.51
CA LEU A 3 5.85 18.24 -3.37
C LEU A 3 5.15 19.56 -3.71
N GLU A 4 4.12 19.50 -4.54
CA GLU A 4 3.33 20.67 -4.91
C GLU A 4 1.87 20.27 -5.06
N GLY A 5 0.98 21.19 -4.74
CA GLY A 5 -0.46 21.00 -4.92
C GLY A 5 -1.23 22.27 -4.64
N SER A 6 -2.53 22.22 -4.88
CA SER A 6 -3.43 23.33 -4.62
C SER A 6 -4.84 22.86 -4.34
N PHE A 7 -5.58 23.62 -3.55
CA PHE A 7 -7.00 23.40 -3.29
C PHE A 7 -7.72 24.74 -3.12
N GLU A 8 -9.04 24.70 -3.18
CA GLU A 8 -9.90 25.88 -3.08
C GLU A 8 -10.83 25.74 -1.90
N VAL A 9 -11.19 26.87 -1.29
CA VAL A 9 -12.19 26.95 -0.22
C VAL A 9 -13.14 28.11 -0.47
N ASP A 10 -14.41 27.92 -0.12
CA ASP A 10 -15.47 28.92 -0.30
C ASP A 10 -15.53 29.87 0.92
N GLN A 11 -14.41 30.56 1.17
CA GLN A 11 -14.27 31.57 2.22
C GLN A 11 -13.40 32.76 1.74
N PRO A 12 -13.60 33.98 2.28
CA PRO A 12 -12.76 35.15 1.99
C PRO A 12 -11.28 34.97 2.40
N ALA A 13 -10.37 35.58 1.65
CA ALA A 13 -8.93 35.41 1.85
C ALA A 13 -8.45 35.78 3.27
N ASP A 14 -8.90 36.91 3.81
CA ASP A 14 -8.51 37.36 5.16
C ASP A 14 -8.99 36.39 6.25
N PHE A 15 -10.16 35.78 6.06
CA PHE A 15 -10.68 34.76 6.98
C PHE A 15 -9.82 33.50 6.91
N VAL A 16 -9.52 33.01 5.71
CA VAL A 16 -8.67 31.83 5.51
C VAL A 16 -7.27 32.06 6.09
N TRP A 17 -6.71 33.25 5.88
CA TRP A 17 -5.42 33.64 6.45
C TRP A 17 -5.40 33.55 7.97
N ALA A 18 -6.45 34.06 8.64
CA ALA A 18 -6.58 33.93 10.09
C ALA A 18 -6.67 32.48 10.57
N LYS A 19 -7.30 31.58 9.79
CA LYS A 19 -7.41 30.15 10.12
C LYS A 19 -6.12 29.37 9.92
N ILE A 20 -5.34 29.68 8.88
CA ILE A 20 -4.02 29.07 8.65
C ILE A 20 -3.06 29.35 9.83
N LYS A 21 -3.23 30.50 10.48
CA LYS A 21 -2.40 30.89 11.64
C LYS A 21 -2.85 30.29 12.96
N ASP A 22 -3.96 29.57 13.00
CA ASP A 22 -4.40 28.85 14.20
C ASP A 22 -3.73 27.47 14.24
N PRO A 23 -2.72 27.26 15.12
CA PRO A 23 -1.98 26.01 15.17
C PRO A 23 -2.86 24.82 15.59
N ASN A 24 -3.90 25.05 16.39
CA ASN A 24 -4.78 23.97 16.83
C ASN A 24 -5.68 23.51 15.69
N LEU A 25 -6.22 24.46 14.92
CA LEU A 25 -7.01 24.16 13.73
C LEU A 25 -6.16 23.43 12.69
N MET A 26 -4.96 23.94 12.42
CA MET A 26 -4.04 23.32 11.47
C MET A 26 -3.68 21.90 11.89
N ALA A 27 -3.28 21.70 13.15
CA ALA A 27 -2.97 20.37 13.68
C ALA A 27 -4.16 19.41 13.60
N GLY A 28 -5.38 19.88 13.92
CA GLY A 28 -6.61 19.10 13.79
C GLY A 28 -6.93 18.67 12.37
N CYS A 29 -6.41 19.38 11.37
CA CYS A 29 -6.59 19.04 9.95
C CYS A 29 -5.52 18.08 9.41
N ILE A 30 -4.34 18.01 10.04
CA ILE A 30 -3.22 17.17 9.58
C ILE A 30 -3.49 15.70 9.91
N PRO A 31 -3.58 14.81 8.90
CA PRO A 31 -3.77 13.38 9.15
C PRO A 31 -2.64 12.80 10.00
N GLY A 32 -3.01 12.06 11.06
CA GLY A 32 -2.04 11.42 11.94
C GLY A 32 -1.35 12.35 12.94
N CYS A 33 -1.65 13.66 12.97
CA CYS A 33 -1.18 14.54 14.04
C CYS A 33 -1.80 14.11 15.38
N GLN A 34 -0.95 13.79 16.35
CA GLN A 34 -1.36 13.33 17.68
C GLN A 34 -1.29 14.45 18.72
N ASN A 35 -0.38 15.41 18.51
CA ASN A 35 -0.12 16.50 19.43
C ASN A 35 0.49 17.69 18.69
N VAL A 36 0.18 18.90 19.17
CA VAL A 36 0.82 20.15 18.76
C VAL A 36 1.08 21.01 19.99
N GLU A 37 2.25 21.61 20.07
CA GLU A 37 2.65 22.52 21.13
C GLU A 37 3.23 23.78 20.49
N GLN A 38 2.66 24.94 20.80
CA GLN A 38 3.24 26.21 20.41
C GLN A 38 4.31 26.60 21.44
N LEU A 39 5.56 26.71 20.98
CA LEU A 39 6.70 27.08 21.82
C LEU A 39 6.83 28.60 21.94
N ASP A 40 6.64 29.30 20.82
CA ASP A 40 6.57 30.75 20.73
C ASP A 40 5.74 31.17 19.50
N GLU A 41 5.78 32.46 19.11
CA GLU A 41 5.02 32.99 17.97
C GLU A 41 5.37 32.33 16.63
N LYS A 42 6.61 31.84 16.46
CA LYS A 42 7.11 31.28 15.19
C LYS A 42 7.45 29.81 15.28
N ASN A 43 7.63 29.25 16.47
CA ASN A 43 8.10 27.88 16.67
C ASN A 43 7.02 26.98 17.27
N PHE A 44 6.87 25.81 16.66
CA PHE A 44 5.90 24.79 17.03
C PHE A 44 6.55 23.43 17.09
N ARG A 45 6.03 22.57 17.97
CA ARG A 45 6.35 21.15 18.02
C ARG A 45 5.10 20.35 17.65
N ALA A 46 5.24 19.31 16.85
CA ALA A 46 4.14 18.43 16.50
C ALA A 46 4.58 16.96 16.46
N ASP A 47 3.72 16.07 16.94
CA ASP A 47 3.93 14.63 16.85
C ASP A 47 3.00 14.08 15.76
N VAL A 48 3.56 13.52 14.69
CA VAL A 48 2.80 13.06 13.51
C VAL A 48 3.09 11.59 13.23
N LEU A 49 2.04 10.77 13.25
CA LEU A 49 2.10 9.36 12.89
C LEU A 49 1.80 9.17 11.41
N VAL A 50 2.78 8.69 10.66
CA VAL A 50 2.67 8.35 9.24
C VAL A 50 2.64 6.83 9.08
N THR A 51 1.71 6.32 8.28
CA THR A 51 1.60 4.90 7.95
C THR A 51 1.70 4.68 6.44
N ILE A 52 2.65 3.85 6.01
CA ILE A 52 2.84 3.44 4.61
C ILE A 52 2.87 1.90 4.59
N GLY A 53 1.76 1.28 4.19
CA GLY A 53 1.56 -0.17 4.32
C GLY A 53 1.78 -0.65 5.76
N ILE A 54 2.74 -1.57 5.95
CA ILE A 54 3.09 -2.09 7.28
C ILE A 54 4.08 -1.19 8.06
N ILE A 55 4.61 -0.14 7.43
CA ILE A 55 5.54 0.77 8.08
C ILE A 55 4.74 1.82 8.85
N ARG A 56 5.02 1.92 10.14
CA ARG A 56 4.55 3.02 11.00
C ARG A 56 5.76 3.83 11.41
N ALA A 57 5.69 5.15 11.23
CA ALA A 57 6.73 6.08 11.63
C ALA A 57 6.09 7.26 12.37
N SER A 58 6.49 7.45 13.63
CA SER A 58 6.09 8.61 14.43
C SER A 58 7.19 9.65 14.33
N PHE A 59 6.88 10.83 13.83
CA PHE A 59 7.84 11.94 13.73
C PHE A 59 7.57 12.98 14.80
N ASN A 60 8.63 13.35 15.52
CA ASN A 60 8.63 14.53 16.38
C ASN A 60 9.17 15.68 15.53
N LEU A 61 8.29 16.57 15.11
CA LEU A 61 8.57 17.68 14.20
C LEU A 61 8.74 18.98 15.00
N ASN A 62 9.71 19.78 14.59
CA ASN A 62 9.84 21.19 14.92
C ASN A 62 9.53 21.99 13.65
N VAL A 63 8.59 22.92 13.73
CA VAL A 63 8.18 23.80 12.64
C VAL A 63 8.51 25.23 13.03
N GLU A 64 9.27 25.92 12.19
CA GLU A 64 9.65 27.32 12.33
C GLU A 64 9.01 28.13 11.19
N VAL A 65 8.23 29.16 11.50
CA VAL A 65 7.76 30.14 10.52
C VAL A 65 8.91 31.10 10.20
N THR A 66 9.45 30.99 8.99
CA THR A 66 10.65 31.73 8.57
C THR A 66 10.31 33.09 7.95
N LYS A 67 9.16 33.19 7.27
CA LYS A 67 8.68 34.42 6.64
C LYS A 67 7.16 34.42 6.56
N GLU A 68 6.55 35.57 6.83
CA GLU A 68 5.12 35.81 6.66
C GLU A 68 4.94 37.05 5.78
N ILE A 69 4.13 36.91 4.73
CA ILE A 69 3.59 38.02 3.93
C ILE A 69 2.09 38.01 4.15
N GLU A 70 1.59 39.03 4.84
CA GLU A 70 0.20 39.13 5.28
C GLU A 70 -0.79 38.89 4.13
N ASN A 71 -1.80 38.05 4.39
CA ASN A 71 -2.84 37.62 3.46
C ASN A 71 -2.35 37.01 2.13
N SER A 72 -1.09 36.56 2.06
CA SER A 72 -0.46 36.13 0.81
C SER A 72 0.39 34.88 0.95
N GLU A 73 1.42 34.87 1.80
CA GLU A 73 2.39 33.76 1.84
C GLU A 73 2.89 33.45 3.25
N LEU A 74 2.91 32.17 3.60
CA LEU A 74 3.53 31.64 4.81
C LEU A 74 4.66 30.69 4.42
N HIS A 75 5.87 31.02 4.86
CA HIS A 75 7.05 30.18 4.67
C HIS A 75 7.41 29.53 5.99
N SER A 76 7.71 28.23 5.95
CA SER A 76 8.14 27.51 7.14
C SER A 76 9.24 26.51 6.84
N ARG A 77 10.09 26.29 7.82
CA ARG A 77 11.04 25.20 7.86
C ARG A 77 10.56 24.15 8.83
N THR A 78 10.58 22.89 8.41
CA THR A 78 10.30 21.76 9.29
C THR A 78 11.54 20.91 9.44
N THR A 79 11.86 20.51 10.65
CA THR A 79 12.86 19.48 10.93
C THR A 79 12.25 18.46 11.86
N GLY A 80 12.62 17.19 11.74
CA GLY A 80 12.08 16.20 12.63
C GLY A 80 12.82 14.89 12.57
N GLN A 81 12.62 14.12 13.62
CA GLN A 81 13.21 12.80 13.74
C GLN A 81 12.12 11.80 14.08
N GLU A 82 12.23 10.61 13.49
CA GLU A 82 11.40 9.48 13.89
C GLU A 82 11.65 9.16 15.37
N GLY A 83 10.63 8.78 16.14
CA GLY A 83 10.75 8.48 17.57
C GLY A 83 11.77 7.37 17.89
N THR A 84 11.99 6.46 16.94
CA THR A 84 13.04 5.42 16.98
C THR A 84 14.44 5.94 16.61
N GLN A 85 14.54 7.21 16.23
CA GLN A 85 15.71 7.89 15.69
C GLN A 85 16.24 7.33 14.37
N ALA A 86 15.50 6.43 13.72
CA ALA A 86 15.94 5.72 12.52
C ALA A 86 15.80 6.53 11.22
N SER A 87 14.99 7.58 11.20
CA SER A 87 14.79 8.46 10.05
C SER A 87 14.78 9.92 10.46
N ILE A 88 15.28 10.80 9.59
CA ILE A 88 15.26 12.25 9.76
C ILE A 88 14.50 12.85 8.58
N ILE A 89 13.67 13.85 8.85
CA ILE A 89 12.98 14.64 7.85
C ILE A 89 13.38 16.10 8.00
N SER A 90 13.59 16.78 6.88
CA SER A 90 13.68 18.24 6.83
C SER A 90 12.92 18.74 5.62
N SER A 91 12.23 19.87 5.76
CA SER A 91 11.59 20.51 4.62
C SER A 91 11.62 22.03 4.69
N GLU A 92 11.62 22.65 3.52
CA GLU A 92 11.28 24.06 3.32
C GLU A 92 9.91 24.08 2.65
N ASN A 93 8.96 24.81 3.23
CA ASN A 93 7.56 24.83 2.80
C ASN A 93 7.12 26.25 2.53
N ILE A 94 6.34 26.43 1.47
CA ILE A 94 5.66 27.67 1.10
C ILE A 94 4.19 27.33 0.95
N LEU A 95 3.34 28.07 1.66
CA LEU A 95 1.89 28.08 1.48
C LEU A 95 1.51 29.47 0.98
N SER A 96 0.96 29.56 -0.23
CA SER A 96 0.44 30.79 -0.80
C SER A 96 -1.08 30.78 -0.84
N LEU A 97 -1.64 31.98 -0.70
CA LEU A 97 -3.06 32.24 -0.70
C LEU A 97 -3.38 33.27 -1.79
N ARG A 98 -4.45 33.05 -2.55
CA ARG A 98 -4.94 34.02 -3.53
C ARG A 98 -6.47 34.03 -3.56
N ALA A 99 -7.06 35.22 -3.45
CA ALA A 99 -8.49 35.40 -3.69
C ALA A 99 -8.83 35.09 -5.16
N ILE A 100 -9.79 34.19 -5.37
CA ILE A 100 -10.43 33.96 -6.67
C ILE A 100 -11.63 34.92 -6.82
N SER A 101 -12.40 35.09 -5.75
CA SER A 101 -13.51 36.04 -5.64
C SER A 101 -13.64 36.53 -4.19
N GLU A 102 -14.61 37.39 -3.89
CA GLU A 102 -14.87 37.88 -2.53
C GLU A 102 -15.14 36.77 -1.50
N GLN A 103 -15.65 35.62 -1.95
CA GLN A 103 -16.06 34.49 -1.09
C GLN A 103 -15.31 33.20 -1.45
N LYS A 104 -14.22 33.28 -2.21
CA LYS A 104 -13.50 32.08 -2.65
C LYS A 104 -12.01 32.32 -2.71
N THR A 105 -11.26 31.40 -2.14
CA THR A 105 -9.81 31.50 -1.98
C THR A 105 -9.12 30.23 -2.46
N LYS A 106 -8.04 30.41 -3.23
CA LYS A 106 -7.13 29.34 -3.62
C LYS A 106 -5.95 29.28 -2.66
N LEU A 107 -5.59 28.07 -2.26
CA LEU A 107 -4.37 27.76 -1.54
C LEU A 107 -3.46 26.94 -2.43
N GLU A 108 -2.18 27.29 -2.48
CA GLU A 108 -1.15 26.51 -3.18
C GLU A 108 -0.01 26.22 -2.21
N PHE A 109 0.50 25.00 -2.22
CA PHE A 109 1.63 24.62 -1.39
C PHE A 109 2.77 24.09 -2.24
N SER A 110 3.99 24.37 -1.81
CA SER A 110 5.22 23.83 -2.36
C SER A 110 6.16 23.48 -1.22
N SER A 111 6.63 22.23 -1.18
CA SER A 111 7.57 21.75 -0.17
C SER A 111 8.76 21.05 -0.82
N GLU A 112 9.97 21.46 -0.45
CA GLU A 112 11.20 20.72 -0.73
C GLU A 112 11.55 19.86 0.47
N VAL A 113 11.32 18.54 0.36
CA VAL A 113 11.43 17.60 1.47
C VAL A 113 12.64 16.69 1.29
N THR A 114 13.48 16.60 2.31
CA THR A 114 14.56 15.61 2.41
C THR A 114 14.22 14.61 3.51
N ILE A 115 14.28 13.33 3.17
CA ILE A 115 14.11 12.23 4.13
C ILE A 115 15.34 11.35 4.03
N SER A 116 15.99 11.12 5.17
CA SER A 116 17.17 10.29 5.29
C SER A 116 16.99 9.19 6.33
N GLY A 117 17.93 8.26 6.38
CA GLY A 117 17.86 7.08 7.23
C GLY A 117 16.99 5.98 6.62
N ARG A 118 16.23 5.31 7.45
CA ARG A 118 15.51 4.09 7.12
C ARG A 118 14.41 4.31 6.07
N LEU A 119 13.59 5.34 6.22
CA LEU A 119 12.49 5.62 5.29
C LEU A 119 12.99 6.02 3.90
N GLY A 120 14.15 6.68 3.79
CA GLY A 120 14.75 7.03 2.50
C GLY A 120 15.03 5.83 1.57
N LYS A 121 15.04 4.61 2.12
CA LYS A 121 15.25 3.35 1.37
C LYS A 121 14.00 2.78 0.71
N TYR A 122 12.79 3.26 1.06
CA TYR A 122 11.51 2.68 0.62
C TYR A 122 11.04 3.15 -0.76
N GLY A 123 11.91 3.87 -1.49
CA GLY A 123 11.58 4.46 -2.79
C GLY A 123 10.87 5.81 -2.63
N LEU A 124 11.53 6.88 -3.09
CA LEU A 124 11.03 8.25 -2.97
C LEU A 124 9.64 8.45 -3.62
N GLY A 125 9.32 7.70 -4.67
CA GLY A 125 8.02 7.78 -5.35
C GLY A 125 6.83 7.41 -4.47
N ILE A 126 6.93 6.34 -3.68
CA ILE A 126 5.86 5.87 -2.78
C ILE A 126 5.66 6.85 -1.62
N ILE A 127 6.76 7.35 -1.06
CA ILE A 127 6.71 8.35 0.01
C ILE A 127 6.09 9.65 -0.51
N LYS A 128 6.48 10.08 -1.73
CA LYS A 128 5.88 11.24 -2.39
C LYS A 128 4.37 11.08 -2.58
N LYS A 129 3.90 9.94 -3.06
CA LYS A 129 2.45 9.69 -3.20
C LYS A 129 1.72 9.69 -1.86
N SER A 130 2.31 9.05 -0.85
CA SER A 130 1.73 9.04 0.50
C SER A 130 1.62 10.47 1.06
N ALA A 131 2.64 11.30 0.85
CA ALA A 131 2.64 12.70 1.28
C ALA A 131 1.61 13.56 0.53
N LEU A 132 1.47 13.39 -0.79
CA LEU A 132 0.44 14.09 -1.57
C LEU A 132 -0.98 13.71 -1.11
N LYS A 133 -1.22 12.42 -0.84
CA LYS A 133 -2.50 11.97 -0.29
C LYS A 133 -2.80 12.58 1.09
N MET A 134 -1.80 12.67 1.97
CA MET A 134 -1.97 13.38 3.24
C MET A 134 -2.30 14.87 3.04
N ALA A 135 -1.77 15.51 1.99
CA ALA A 135 -2.11 16.88 1.65
C ALA A 135 -3.55 17.01 1.14
N ASP A 136 -4.04 16.06 0.33
CA ASP A 136 -5.45 16.02 -0.10
C ASP A 136 -6.41 15.81 1.08
N GLU A 137 -6.07 14.90 2.01
CA GLU A 137 -6.84 14.68 3.24
C GLU A 137 -6.81 15.93 4.14
N PHE A 138 -5.66 16.59 4.27
CA PHE A 138 -5.55 17.87 4.96
C PHE A 138 -6.45 18.94 4.35
N ALA A 139 -6.43 19.10 3.01
CA ALA A 139 -7.26 20.06 2.31
C ALA A 139 -8.76 19.83 2.58
N ALA A 140 -9.20 18.57 2.52
CA ALA A 140 -10.59 18.19 2.82
C ALA A 140 -10.96 18.43 4.30
N ASN A 141 -10.05 18.17 5.24
CA ASN A 141 -10.26 18.46 6.66
C ASN A 141 -10.34 19.95 6.93
N PHE A 142 -9.42 20.73 6.34
CA PHE A 142 -9.35 22.17 6.49
C PHE A 142 -10.59 22.86 5.93
N GLY A 143 -11.01 22.53 4.71
CA GLY A 143 -12.25 23.05 4.12
C GLY A 143 -13.47 22.82 5.02
N ARG A 144 -13.66 21.60 5.52
CA ARG A 144 -14.74 21.28 6.47
C ARG A 144 -14.63 22.05 7.78
N ALA A 145 -13.43 22.18 8.34
CA ALA A 145 -13.20 22.83 9.63
C ALA A 145 -13.54 24.33 9.59
N ILE A 146 -13.25 24.99 8.46
CA ILE A 146 -13.51 26.42 8.30
C ILE A 146 -14.96 26.72 7.87
N GLU A 147 -15.65 25.79 7.22
CA GLU A 147 -17.07 25.89 6.86
C GLU A 147 -18.02 25.66 8.06
N THR A 148 -17.74 24.64 8.87
CA THR A 148 -18.65 24.19 9.95
C THR A 148 -18.44 24.91 11.28
N GLY A 149 -17.44 25.79 11.38
CA GLY A 149 -17.13 26.50 12.62
C GLY A 149 -16.76 25.55 13.76
N TYR A 150 -15.67 24.79 13.59
CA TYR A 150 -14.96 24.03 14.64
C TYR A 150 -15.82 23.38 15.75
N ALA A 151 -16.92 22.71 15.37
CA ALA A 151 -17.78 22.00 16.34
C ALA A 151 -17.66 20.46 16.29
N GLU A 152 -17.00 19.86 15.30
CA GLU A 152 -16.91 18.39 15.19
C GLU A 152 -15.55 17.81 14.77
N ALA A 153 -14.48 18.62 14.70
CA ALA A 153 -13.14 18.13 14.42
C ALA A 153 -12.30 18.03 15.70
N SER A 154 -12.23 16.81 16.26
CA SER A 154 -11.39 16.36 17.39
C SER A 154 -11.87 16.68 18.82
N THR A 155 -12.63 15.76 19.40
CA THR A 155 -12.74 15.63 20.87
C THR A 155 -11.58 14.77 21.41
N LYS A 156 -10.54 15.42 21.92
CA LYS A 156 -9.78 14.94 23.09
C LYS A 156 -9.47 16.13 24.01
N PRO A 157 -9.76 16.03 25.32
CA PRO A 157 -9.67 17.17 26.23
C PRO A 157 -8.21 17.55 26.54
N ILE A 158 -8.03 18.86 26.65
CA ILE A 158 -6.84 19.60 27.04
C ILE A 158 -6.34 19.14 28.41
N ILE A 159 -5.05 18.79 28.52
CA ILE A 159 -4.39 18.63 29.82
C ILE A 159 -3.92 20.02 30.27
N LEU A 160 -4.69 20.65 31.15
CA LEU A 160 -4.34 21.93 31.77
C LEU A 160 -3.29 21.74 32.89
N PRO A 161 -2.45 22.77 33.16
CA PRO A 161 -1.34 22.71 34.11
C PRO A 161 -1.77 22.37 35.55
N LYS A 162 -0.85 21.73 36.29
CA LYS A 162 -1.02 21.06 37.61
C LYS A 162 -1.54 21.92 38.78
N THR A 163 -1.85 23.20 38.60
CA THR A 163 -2.18 24.13 39.71
C THR A 163 -3.64 24.61 39.76
N SER A 164 -4.56 24.03 38.98
CA SER A 164 -5.97 24.46 38.97
C SER A 164 -6.89 23.63 39.89
N ILE A 165 -7.63 24.33 40.75
CA ILE A 165 -8.64 23.81 41.71
C ILE A 165 -9.77 23.00 41.04
N TRP A 166 -9.98 23.18 39.74
CA TRP A 166 -11.05 22.54 38.96
C TRP A 166 -10.83 21.04 38.70
N ARG A 167 -9.61 20.51 38.89
CA ARG A 167 -9.32 19.07 38.73
C ARG A 167 -9.99 18.19 39.80
N LYS A 168 -10.12 18.69 41.03
CA LYS A 168 -10.76 17.93 42.13
C LYS A 168 -12.28 17.78 41.96
N ILE A 169 -12.92 18.69 41.23
CA ILE A 169 -14.37 18.66 40.98
C ILE A 169 -14.70 17.63 39.89
N ILE A 170 -13.82 17.47 38.90
CA ILE A 170 -14.01 16.53 37.77
C ILE A 170 -13.66 15.09 38.16
N GLU A 171 -12.69 14.86 39.08
CA GLU A 171 -12.35 13.53 39.59
C GLU A 171 -13.47 12.91 40.47
N PHE A 172 -14.36 13.72 41.06
CA PHE A 172 -15.44 13.24 41.93
C PHE A 172 -16.67 12.68 41.17
N LEU A 173 -16.85 13.05 39.89
CA LEU A 173 -18.06 12.70 39.11
C LEU A 173 -17.84 11.62 38.04
N GLY A 174 -16.61 11.15 37.83
CA GLY A 174 -16.22 10.24 36.73
C GLY A 174 -16.23 8.74 37.04
N MET A 175 -17.14 8.25 37.88
CA MET A 175 -17.18 6.84 38.31
C MET A 175 -17.87 5.88 37.31
N PHE A 176 -17.57 5.98 36.02
CA PHE A 176 -17.84 4.94 35.02
C PHE A 176 -16.66 4.83 34.05
N ARG A 177 -15.90 3.74 34.19
CA ARG A 177 -14.62 3.46 33.52
C ARG A 177 -14.80 3.23 32.01
N VAL A 178 -14.18 4.09 31.20
CA VAL A 178 -13.63 3.70 29.88
C VAL A 178 -12.17 3.32 30.12
N MET A 179 -11.75 2.14 29.69
CA MET A 179 -10.33 1.73 29.73
C MET A 179 -9.50 2.66 28.84
N PRO A 180 -8.42 3.27 29.32
CA PRO A 180 -7.53 4.03 28.48
C PRO A 180 -6.66 3.08 27.65
N PHE A 181 -6.62 3.32 26.34
CA PHE A 181 -5.56 2.83 25.46
C PHE A 181 -4.21 3.23 26.07
N GLY A 182 -3.36 2.25 26.32
CA GLY A 182 -2.08 2.41 26.98
C GLY A 182 -1.21 3.46 26.29
N GLN A 183 -0.65 4.36 27.08
CA GLN A 183 0.51 5.13 26.71
C GLN A 183 1.56 4.16 26.17
N SER A 184 2.05 4.41 24.96
CA SER A 184 3.28 3.81 24.47
C SER A 184 4.42 4.31 25.36
N ASN A 185 4.68 3.58 26.44
CA ASN A 185 5.97 3.66 27.10
C ASN A 185 6.98 3.24 26.03
N ILE A 186 7.73 4.21 25.52
CA ILE A 186 9.02 3.94 24.89
C ILE A 186 9.90 3.40 26.01
N VAL A 187 9.81 2.10 26.24
CA VAL A 187 10.77 1.38 27.05
C VAL A 187 12.09 1.54 26.32
N LYS A 188 13.03 2.29 26.90
CA LYS A 188 14.45 2.15 26.54
C LYS A 188 14.78 0.68 26.80
N LYS A 189 14.80 -0.13 25.73
CA LYS A 189 15.03 -1.57 25.79
C LYS A 189 16.43 -1.79 26.38
N ASP A 190 16.49 -2.40 27.56
CA ASP A 190 17.73 -2.93 28.14
C ASP A 190 18.11 -4.20 27.33
N PRO A 191 19.24 -4.20 26.60
CA PRO A 191 19.60 -5.31 25.73
C PRO A 191 19.94 -6.61 26.48
N GLN A 192 20.06 -6.60 27.81
CA GLN A 192 20.51 -7.78 28.58
C GLN A 192 19.39 -8.66 29.17
N ASN A 193 18.12 -8.24 29.10
CA ASN A 193 16.99 -8.95 29.75
C ASN A 193 15.87 -9.43 28.79
N PHE A 194 16.16 -9.58 27.50
CA PHE A 194 15.19 -10.10 26.53
C PHE A 194 15.23 -11.64 26.46
N ASN A 195 14.19 -12.29 26.97
CA ASN A 195 13.91 -13.69 26.58
C ASN A 195 13.46 -13.71 25.12
N HIS A 196 14.27 -14.30 24.24
CA HIS A 196 14.00 -14.41 22.80
C HIS A 196 12.66 -15.12 22.45
N THR A 197 12.06 -15.85 23.40
CA THR A 197 10.80 -16.58 23.25
C THR A 197 9.53 -15.72 23.27
N ASP A 198 9.58 -14.47 23.76
CA ASP A 198 8.38 -13.61 23.80
C ASP A 198 8.11 -12.88 22.48
N ILE A 199 9.07 -12.94 21.53
CA ILE A 199 8.97 -12.26 20.23
C ILE A 199 8.36 -13.18 19.16
N LEU A 200 8.45 -14.51 19.28
CA LEU A 200 7.92 -15.45 18.29
C LEU A 200 6.90 -16.41 18.93
N LEU A 201 5.63 -16.26 18.54
CA LEU A 201 4.51 -17.06 19.01
C LEU A 201 4.23 -18.17 18.00
N ASN A 202 4.07 -19.41 18.48
CA ASN A 202 3.82 -20.58 17.65
C ASN A 202 2.39 -21.11 17.90
N PRO A 203 1.39 -20.66 17.12
CA PRO A 203 0.03 -21.19 17.19
C PRO A 203 -0.03 -22.66 16.77
N SER A 204 -0.96 -23.43 17.35
CA SER A 204 -1.16 -24.84 16.96
C SER A 204 -2.24 -25.03 15.89
N SER A 205 -3.02 -23.97 15.61
CA SER A 205 -4.09 -23.95 14.60
C SER A 205 -4.23 -22.56 13.99
N VAL A 206 -4.97 -22.43 12.88
CA VAL A 206 -5.35 -21.11 12.36
C VAL A 206 -6.18 -20.32 13.38
N SER A 207 -7.05 -20.96 14.16
CA SER A 207 -7.83 -20.28 15.21
C SER A 207 -6.92 -19.66 16.27
N ASP A 208 -5.92 -20.41 16.75
CA ASP A 208 -4.93 -19.93 17.71
C ASP A 208 -4.16 -18.74 17.14
N ALA A 209 -3.79 -18.79 15.86
CA ALA A 209 -3.08 -17.70 15.20
C ALA A 209 -3.91 -16.41 15.18
N ILE A 210 -5.19 -16.52 14.85
CA ILE A 210 -6.14 -15.40 14.87
C ILE A 210 -6.30 -14.85 16.29
N GLU A 211 -6.49 -15.69 17.30
CA GLU A 211 -6.59 -15.27 18.69
C GLU A 211 -5.34 -14.51 19.15
N MET A 212 -4.15 -15.01 18.80
CA MET A 212 -2.87 -14.36 19.11
C MET A 212 -2.74 -12.99 18.42
N LEU A 213 -3.18 -12.86 17.17
CA LEU A 213 -3.15 -11.59 16.43
C LEU A 213 -4.18 -10.59 16.97
N VAL A 214 -5.39 -11.04 17.32
CA VAL A 214 -6.44 -10.19 17.92
C VAL A 214 -6.03 -9.69 19.31
N ALA A 215 -5.37 -10.54 20.11
CA ALA A 215 -4.92 -10.19 21.45
C ALA A 215 -3.93 -9.01 21.46
N ASN A 216 -3.22 -8.75 20.36
CA ASN A 216 -2.41 -7.55 20.22
C ASN A 216 -2.28 -7.12 18.74
N PRO A 217 -2.95 -6.03 18.31
CA PRO A 217 -2.95 -5.58 16.91
C PRO A 217 -1.62 -5.02 16.42
N ALA A 218 -0.60 -4.94 17.28
CA ALA A 218 0.78 -4.63 16.89
C ALA A 218 1.63 -5.89 16.62
N ARG A 219 1.09 -7.10 16.83
CA ARG A 219 1.70 -8.35 16.37
C ARG A 219 1.53 -8.49 14.86
N VAL A 220 2.48 -9.16 14.22
CA VAL A 220 2.51 -9.34 12.77
C VAL A 220 2.64 -10.83 12.44
N PRO A 221 1.85 -11.38 11.50
CA PRO A 221 2.05 -12.75 11.05
C PRO A 221 3.37 -12.90 10.29
N ILE A 222 4.10 -13.99 10.55
CA ILE A 222 5.27 -14.39 9.76
C ILE A 222 4.97 -15.69 9.00
N ALA A 223 4.97 -15.60 7.68
CA ALA A 223 4.87 -16.73 6.76
C ALA A 223 6.28 -17.21 6.37
N GLY A 224 6.64 -17.06 5.09
CA GLY A 224 7.98 -17.41 4.57
C GLY A 224 9.13 -16.52 5.03
N GLY A 225 8.85 -15.32 5.55
CA GLY A 225 9.85 -14.39 6.09
C GLY A 225 10.70 -13.64 5.07
N ALA A 226 10.66 -13.95 3.76
CA ALA A 226 11.53 -13.32 2.75
C ALA A 226 11.55 -11.78 2.80
N THR A 227 10.37 -11.16 2.74
CA THR A 227 10.23 -9.69 2.84
C THR A 227 10.32 -9.22 4.29
N LEU A 228 9.56 -9.85 5.19
CA LEU A 228 9.42 -9.40 6.58
C LEU A 228 10.77 -9.39 7.33
N VAL A 229 11.57 -10.44 7.19
CA VAL A 229 12.89 -10.54 7.84
C VAL A 229 13.90 -9.58 7.20
N ALA A 230 13.84 -9.39 5.87
CA ALA A 230 14.66 -8.36 5.23
C ALA A 230 14.32 -6.96 5.76
N MET A 231 13.03 -6.69 6.00
CA MET A 231 12.58 -5.44 6.62
C MET A 231 13.05 -5.31 8.07
N LEU A 232 12.96 -6.37 8.88
CA LEU A 232 13.51 -6.40 10.24
C LEU A 232 15.02 -6.11 10.25
N ASN A 233 15.79 -6.78 9.39
CA ASN A 233 17.24 -6.58 9.28
C ASN A 233 17.61 -5.16 8.83
N ALA A 234 16.76 -4.54 8.00
CA ALA A 234 16.89 -3.14 7.59
C ALA A 234 16.34 -2.15 8.63
N ASN A 235 15.90 -2.65 9.79
CA ASN A 235 15.19 -1.94 10.86
C ASN A 235 13.87 -1.28 10.44
N LEU A 236 13.32 -1.65 9.26
CA LEU A 236 12.12 -1.09 8.63
C LEU A 236 10.82 -1.28 9.42
N ILE A 237 10.82 -2.19 10.37
CA ILE A 237 9.70 -2.49 11.25
C ILE A 237 10.25 -2.97 12.59
N ASP A 238 9.53 -2.71 13.68
CA ASP A 238 9.83 -3.22 15.03
C ASP A 238 8.52 -3.77 15.64
N PRO A 239 8.01 -4.92 15.13
CA PRO A 239 6.78 -5.50 15.65
C PRO A 239 6.98 -5.95 17.09
N VAL A 240 5.93 -5.80 17.91
CA VAL A 240 5.98 -6.21 19.33
C VAL A 240 5.96 -7.74 19.51
N GLY A 241 5.68 -8.49 18.43
CA GLY A 241 5.72 -9.93 18.38
C GLY A 241 5.34 -10.45 16.99
N LEU A 242 5.79 -11.65 16.66
CA LEU A 242 5.57 -12.36 15.41
C LEU A 242 4.73 -13.60 15.68
N VAL A 243 3.70 -13.83 14.88
CA VAL A 243 2.89 -15.06 14.95
C VAL A 243 3.33 -15.97 13.80
N ASN A 244 4.03 -17.05 14.13
CA ASN A 244 4.58 -18.00 13.17
C ASN A 244 3.47 -18.83 12.53
N LEU A 245 3.25 -18.63 11.22
CA LEU A 245 2.26 -19.41 10.49
C LEU A 245 2.85 -20.69 9.88
N LYS A 246 4.18 -20.81 9.81
CA LYS A 246 4.87 -21.83 9.00
C LYS A 246 4.43 -23.27 9.27
N ASP A 247 4.06 -23.58 10.51
CA ASP A 247 3.72 -24.93 10.95
C ASP A 247 2.23 -25.27 10.77
N LEU A 248 1.42 -24.33 10.29
CA LEU A 248 0.00 -24.52 10.01
C LEU A 248 -0.20 -25.18 8.64
N ALA A 249 -0.15 -26.52 8.63
CA ALA A 249 -0.23 -27.33 7.40
C ALA A 249 -1.48 -27.06 6.55
N GLU A 250 -2.61 -26.72 7.18
CA GLU A 250 -3.88 -26.38 6.49
C GLU A 250 -3.80 -25.13 5.59
N LEU A 251 -2.79 -24.28 5.79
CA LEU A 251 -2.52 -23.11 4.96
C LEU A 251 -1.59 -23.42 3.78
N SER A 252 -1.12 -24.66 3.62
CA SER A 252 -0.13 -25.04 2.60
C SER A 252 -0.73 -25.89 1.47
N GLY A 253 -0.04 -25.89 0.33
CA GLY A 253 -0.32 -26.81 -0.78
C GLY A 253 -1.27 -26.28 -1.84
N ILE A 254 -1.19 -26.92 -3.00
CA ILE A 254 -2.00 -26.61 -4.18
C ILE A 254 -2.85 -27.84 -4.50
N SER A 255 -4.16 -27.67 -4.55
CA SER A 255 -5.10 -28.77 -4.77
C SER A 255 -6.21 -28.37 -5.73
N ARG A 256 -6.87 -29.36 -6.31
CA ARG A 256 -8.07 -29.19 -7.13
C ARG A 256 -9.26 -29.75 -6.36
N ASN A 257 -10.34 -28.97 -6.22
CA ASN A 257 -11.57 -29.44 -5.57
C ASN A 257 -12.47 -30.21 -6.57
N SER A 258 -13.63 -30.68 -6.10
CA SER A 258 -14.58 -31.46 -6.91
C SER A 258 -15.20 -30.69 -8.08
N SER A 259 -15.33 -29.36 -8.01
CA SER A 259 -15.79 -28.53 -9.13
C SER A 259 -14.69 -28.28 -10.17
N GLY A 260 -13.44 -28.58 -9.83
CA GLY A 260 -12.27 -28.40 -10.69
C GLY A 260 -11.54 -27.07 -10.48
N GLU A 261 -12.02 -26.23 -9.57
CA GLU A 261 -11.35 -25.02 -9.09
C GLU A 261 -10.05 -25.40 -8.37
N ILE A 262 -9.03 -24.53 -8.49
CA ILE A 262 -7.73 -24.73 -7.86
C ILE A 262 -7.67 -23.89 -6.58
N LYS A 263 -7.40 -24.55 -5.45
CA LYS A 263 -7.08 -23.91 -4.18
C LYS A 263 -5.55 -23.85 -4.02
N ILE A 264 -5.02 -22.67 -3.74
CA ILE A 264 -3.62 -22.44 -3.36
C ILE A 264 -3.61 -21.95 -1.91
N GLY A 265 -3.09 -22.76 -0.98
CA GLY A 265 -2.94 -22.33 0.41
C GLY A 265 -1.98 -21.13 0.52
N ALA A 266 -2.23 -20.20 1.44
CA ALA A 266 -1.44 -19.00 1.65
C ALA A 266 0.06 -19.26 1.89
N LEU A 267 0.43 -20.39 2.47
CA LEU A 267 1.81 -20.81 2.72
C LEU A 267 2.43 -21.65 1.61
N SER A 268 1.72 -21.87 0.50
CA SER A 268 2.30 -22.49 -0.69
C SER A 268 3.48 -21.66 -1.17
N ARG A 269 4.62 -22.31 -1.33
CA ARG A 269 5.88 -21.64 -1.69
C ARG A 269 5.86 -21.19 -3.13
N HIS A 270 6.66 -20.16 -3.45
CA HIS A 270 6.83 -19.75 -4.85
C HIS A 270 7.37 -20.90 -5.71
N ALA A 271 8.29 -21.70 -5.17
CA ALA A 271 8.84 -22.87 -5.86
C ALA A 271 7.76 -23.91 -6.20
N GLU A 272 6.85 -24.20 -5.28
CA GLU A 272 5.72 -25.12 -5.50
C GLU A 272 4.78 -24.58 -6.58
N THR A 273 4.48 -23.29 -6.54
CA THR A 273 3.66 -22.62 -7.56
C THR A 273 4.33 -22.66 -8.93
N ALA A 274 5.64 -22.41 -9.00
CA ALA A 274 6.45 -22.42 -10.22
C ALA A 274 6.59 -23.81 -10.86
N GLN A 275 6.37 -24.87 -10.09
CA GLN A 275 6.49 -26.27 -10.53
C GLN A 275 5.14 -27.00 -10.61
N SER A 276 4.04 -26.35 -10.24
CA SER A 276 2.73 -27.00 -10.19
C SER A 276 2.25 -27.47 -11.57
N ASP A 277 1.80 -28.72 -11.63
CA ASP A 277 1.12 -29.31 -12.79
C ASP A 277 -0.39 -29.01 -12.81
N LEU A 278 -0.90 -28.35 -11.76
CA LEU A 278 -2.30 -27.92 -11.70
C LEU A 278 -2.53 -26.56 -12.38
N LEU A 279 -1.47 -25.74 -12.50
CA LEU A 279 -1.50 -24.41 -13.10
C LEU A 279 -1.20 -24.46 -14.60
N ILE A 280 -2.17 -25.00 -15.34
CA ILE A 280 -2.09 -25.26 -16.79
C ILE A 280 -3.07 -24.37 -17.57
N GLY A 281 -2.91 -24.35 -18.89
CA GLY A 281 -3.80 -23.62 -19.79
C GLY A 281 -3.86 -22.15 -19.42
N GLY A 282 -5.05 -21.59 -19.23
CA GLY A 282 -5.21 -20.18 -18.83
C GLY A 282 -4.49 -19.79 -17.52
N LEU A 283 -4.21 -20.74 -16.63
CA LEU A 283 -3.52 -20.47 -15.36
C LEU A 283 -1.99 -20.54 -15.45
N SER A 284 -1.41 -20.89 -16.61
CA SER A 284 0.05 -21.00 -16.74
C SER A 284 0.80 -19.67 -16.59
N GLY A 285 0.11 -18.53 -16.74
CA GLY A 285 0.69 -17.21 -16.45
C GLY A 285 1.10 -17.06 -14.98
N LEU A 286 0.36 -17.67 -14.05
CA LEU A 286 0.71 -17.68 -12.63
C LEU A 286 1.97 -18.51 -12.34
N LYS A 287 2.16 -19.60 -13.10
CA LYS A 287 3.38 -20.41 -13.08
C LYS A 287 4.58 -19.62 -13.61
N ASP A 288 4.42 -18.94 -14.75
CA ASP A 288 5.45 -18.05 -15.32
C ASP A 288 5.83 -16.94 -14.31
N ALA A 289 4.84 -16.31 -13.68
CA ALA A 289 5.04 -15.29 -12.66
C ALA A 289 5.89 -15.83 -11.49
N ALA A 290 5.52 -16.98 -10.94
CA ALA A 290 6.26 -17.62 -9.86
C ALA A 290 7.73 -17.91 -10.21
N GLN A 291 7.99 -18.33 -11.46
CA GLN A 291 9.35 -18.63 -11.94
C GLN A 291 10.24 -17.38 -12.00
N LYS A 292 9.66 -16.21 -12.25
CA LYS A 292 10.36 -14.93 -12.37
C LYS A 292 10.55 -14.19 -11.03
N ILE A 293 10.02 -14.72 -9.93
CA ILE A 293 10.19 -14.14 -8.59
C ILE A 293 11.60 -14.48 -8.09
N ALA A 294 12.41 -13.43 -7.87
CA ALA A 294 13.69 -13.50 -7.18
C ALA A 294 14.59 -14.66 -7.68
N ASN A 295 15.18 -15.41 -6.75
CA ASN A 295 16.06 -16.54 -7.02
C ASN A 295 15.53 -17.82 -6.34
N PRO A 296 16.10 -19.01 -6.63
CA PRO A 296 15.63 -20.27 -6.03
C PRO A 296 15.57 -20.26 -4.50
N THR A 297 16.52 -19.60 -3.81
CA THR A 297 16.53 -19.51 -2.34
C THR A 297 15.30 -18.77 -1.83
N VAL A 298 15.02 -17.58 -2.39
CA VAL A 298 13.82 -16.81 -2.04
C VAL A 298 12.55 -17.58 -2.41
N ARG A 299 12.53 -18.29 -3.55
CA ARG A 299 11.35 -19.07 -3.96
C ARG A 299 11.07 -20.27 -3.05
N ASN A 300 12.08 -20.81 -2.39
CA ASN A 300 11.95 -21.92 -1.44
C ASN A 300 11.48 -21.47 -0.05
N MET A 301 11.41 -20.17 0.22
CA MET A 301 10.90 -19.66 1.50
C MET A 301 9.67 -18.76 1.34
N GLY A 302 9.65 -17.88 0.34
CA GLY A 302 8.54 -16.98 0.06
C GLY A 302 7.27 -17.73 -0.33
N THR A 303 6.13 -17.18 0.07
CA THR A 303 4.81 -17.84 0.01
C THR A 303 3.80 -16.99 -0.77
N MET A 304 2.84 -17.63 -1.44
CA MET A 304 1.75 -16.96 -2.18
C MET A 304 1.04 -15.88 -1.33
N GLY A 305 0.53 -16.25 -0.16
CA GLY A 305 -0.19 -15.36 0.74
C GLY A 305 0.68 -14.23 1.27
N GLY A 306 1.95 -14.51 1.62
CA GLY A 306 2.90 -13.48 2.02
C GLY A 306 3.17 -12.42 0.95
N ALA A 307 3.32 -12.84 -0.33
CA ALA A 307 3.51 -11.92 -1.44
C ALA A 307 2.26 -11.08 -1.73
N VAL A 308 1.08 -11.70 -1.67
CA VAL A 308 -0.21 -11.03 -1.90
C VAL A 308 -0.56 -10.08 -0.75
N ALA A 309 -0.39 -10.49 0.51
CA ALA A 309 -0.66 -9.68 1.69
C ALA A 309 0.28 -8.47 1.82
N PHE A 310 1.53 -8.59 1.35
CA PHE A 310 2.47 -7.47 1.34
C PHE A 310 2.07 -6.38 0.34
N ALA A 311 1.35 -6.75 -0.72
CA ALA A 311 0.78 -5.82 -1.69
C ALA A 311 1.80 -4.84 -2.32
N ASP A 312 3.02 -5.33 -2.59
CA ASP A 312 3.98 -4.59 -3.39
C ASP A 312 3.47 -4.51 -4.83
N PRO A 313 3.24 -3.31 -5.39
CA PRO A 313 2.65 -3.21 -6.73
C PRO A 313 3.56 -3.72 -7.85
N ALA A 314 4.85 -3.93 -7.58
CA ALA A 314 5.78 -4.56 -8.51
C ALA A 314 5.81 -6.10 -8.42
N ALA A 315 5.02 -6.71 -7.52
CA ALA A 315 4.97 -8.16 -7.34
C ALA A 315 4.37 -8.88 -8.56
N ASP A 316 5.00 -10.00 -8.94
CA ASP A 316 4.66 -10.74 -10.15
C ASP A 316 3.30 -11.45 -10.09
N TYR A 317 2.87 -11.90 -8.90
CA TYR A 317 1.61 -12.64 -8.78
C TYR A 317 0.37 -11.81 -9.03
N ILE A 318 0.37 -10.55 -8.62
CA ILE A 318 -0.85 -9.74 -8.57
C ILE A 318 -1.49 -9.59 -9.96
N PRO A 319 -0.78 -9.20 -11.04
CA PRO A 319 -1.38 -9.16 -12.38
C PRO A 319 -1.86 -10.54 -12.87
N ALA A 320 -1.14 -11.62 -12.55
CA ALA A 320 -1.55 -12.97 -12.93
C ALA A 320 -2.85 -13.41 -12.24
N LEU A 321 -3.00 -13.09 -10.95
CA LEU A 321 -4.22 -13.36 -10.18
C LEU A 321 -5.39 -12.50 -10.67
N PHE A 322 -5.15 -11.22 -11.02
CA PHE A 322 -6.16 -10.32 -11.59
C PHE A 322 -6.70 -10.84 -12.93
N ALA A 323 -5.82 -11.28 -13.83
CA ALA A 323 -6.24 -11.83 -15.11
C ALA A 323 -6.97 -13.18 -14.94
N ALA A 324 -6.61 -13.95 -13.92
CA ALA A 324 -7.23 -15.24 -13.61
C ALA A 324 -8.60 -15.13 -12.91
N ASP A 325 -9.08 -13.91 -12.59
CA ASP A 325 -10.26 -13.69 -11.74
C ASP A 325 -10.17 -14.47 -10.42
N ALA A 326 -9.01 -14.41 -9.76
CA ALA A 326 -8.80 -15.10 -8.50
C ALA A 326 -9.74 -14.56 -7.40
N GLU A 327 -10.10 -15.42 -6.45
CA GLU A 327 -10.69 -15.02 -5.18
C GLU A 327 -9.68 -15.21 -4.05
N ILE A 328 -9.70 -14.31 -3.07
CA ILE A 328 -8.91 -14.41 -1.83
C ILE A 328 -9.83 -14.84 -0.70
N GLU A 329 -9.39 -15.85 0.05
CA GLU A 329 -10.01 -16.26 1.29
C GLU A 329 -9.28 -15.63 2.48
N ILE A 330 -10.03 -14.89 3.30
CA ILE A 330 -9.57 -14.24 4.52
C ILE A 330 -10.20 -14.94 5.71
N THR A 331 -9.35 -15.35 6.67
CA THR A 331 -9.78 -15.83 7.98
C THR A 331 -9.63 -14.74 9.02
N ALA A 332 -10.69 -14.54 9.80
CA ALA A 332 -10.82 -13.58 10.90
C ALA A 332 -11.46 -14.25 12.12
N SER A 333 -11.52 -13.56 13.25
CA SER A 333 -12.20 -14.07 14.47
C SER A 333 -13.70 -14.32 14.25
N GLY A 334 -14.31 -13.57 13.33
CA GLY A 334 -15.73 -13.72 12.96
C GLY A 334 -16.01 -14.82 11.93
N GLY A 335 -14.98 -15.53 11.46
CA GLY A 335 -15.11 -16.60 10.48
C GLY A 335 -14.29 -16.36 9.21
N VAL A 336 -14.69 -17.03 8.14
CA VAL A 336 -13.99 -17.03 6.85
C VAL A 336 -14.84 -16.31 5.81
N SER A 337 -14.20 -15.47 5.00
CA SER A 337 -14.85 -14.76 3.90
C SER A 337 -14.02 -14.91 2.62
N ARG A 338 -14.68 -14.79 1.47
CA ARG A 338 -14.02 -14.69 0.17
C ARG A 338 -14.40 -13.40 -0.53
N LEU A 339 -13.46 -12.85 -1.28
CA LEU A 339 -13.69 -11.70 -2.14
C LEU A 339 -12.87 -11.81 -3.43
N PRO A 340 -13.30 -11.14 -4.50
CA PRO A 340 -12.49 -11.01 -5.71
C PRO A 340 -11.13 -10.36 -5.42
N ILE A 341 -10.09 -10.81 -6.11
CA ILE A 341 -8.74 -10.24 -6.04
C ILE A 341 -8.71 -8.73 -6.34
N THR A 342 -9.63 -8.26 -7.18
CA THR A 342 -9.77 -6.85 -7.56
C THR A 342 -10.21 -5.96 -6.41
N ASP A 343 -10.87 -6.55 -5.41
CA ASP A 343 -11.47 -5.83 -4.28
C ASP A 343 -10.55 -5.90 -3.05
N PHE A 344 -9.44 -6.64 -3.13
CA PHE A 344 -8.53 -6.88 -2.01
C PHE A 344 -7.50 -5.77 -1.80
N PHE A 345 -7.05 -5.14 -2.88
CA PHE A 345 -6.04 -4.08 -2.83
C PHE A 345 -6.73 -2.72 -2.77
N VAL A 346 -6.17 -1.81 -1.98
CA VAL A 346 -6.75 -0.48 -1.74
C VAL A 346 -5.81 0.61 -2.25
N ASP A 347 -4.50 0.45 -2.01
CA ASP A 347 -3.48 1.44 -2.34
C ASP A 347 -2.08 0.80 -2.30
N TRP A 348 -1.03 1.58 -2.55
CA TRP A 348 0.37 1.15 -2.40
C TRP A 348 0.61 0.45 -1.05
N TYR A 349 0.98 -0.84 -1.09
CA TYR A 349 1.22 -1.68 0.10
C TYR A 349 0.02 -1.77 1.06
N LYS A 350 -1.20 -1.47 0.59
CA LYS A 350 -2.41 -1.43 1.40
C LYS A 350 -3.46 -2.38 0.84
N THR A 351 -3.95 -3.25 1.70
CA THR A 351 -5.02 -4.20 1.42
C THR A 351 -6.24 -3.90 2.30
N VAL A 352 -7.31 -4.66 2.09
CA VAL A 352 -8.50 -4.65 2.95
C VAL A 352 -8.31 -5.37 4.29
N LEU A 353 -7.20 -6.10 4.48
CA LEU A 353 -6.93 -6.85 5.72
C LEU A 353 -6.93 -5.92 6.93
N LYS A 354 -7.69 -6.31 7.95
CA LYS A 354 -7.72 -5.67 9.25
C LYS A 354 -6.74 -6.34 10.22
N PRO A 355 -6.34 -5.66 11.31
CA PRO A 355 -5.58 -6.30 12.37
C PRO A 355 -6.32 -7.55 12.89
N GLY A 356 -5.61 -8.67 13.01
CA GLY A 356 -6.22 -9.95 13.40
C GLY A 356 -6.64 -10.85 12.24
N GLU A 357 -6.61 -10.37 11.00
CA GLU A 357 -6.99 -11.16 9.81
C GLU A 357 -5.77 -11.71 9.08
N ILE A 358 -5.92 -12.88 8.45
CA ILE A 358 -4.90 -13.47 7.58
C ILE A 358 -5.52 -13.93 6.26
N ILE A 359 -4.71 -13.97 5.20
CA ILE A 359 -5.06 -14.74 3.99
C ILE A 359 -4.88 -16.22 4.32
N SER A 360 -5.91 -17.04 4.13
CA SER A 360 -5.82 -18.50 4.31
C SER A 360 -5.52 -19.21 2.99
N ALA A 361 -6.12 -18.76 1.89
CA ALA A 361 -5.96 -19.36 0.58
C ALA A 361 -6.35 -18.40 -0.55
N LEU A 362 -5.97 -18.77 -1.77
CA LEU A 362 -6.47 -18.19 -3.01
C LEU A 362 -7.17 -19.28 -3.81
N TYR A 363 -8.23 -18.88 -4.52
CA TYR A 363 -9.04 -19.75 -5.35
C TYR A 363 -8.97 -19.27 -6.80
N LEU A 364 -8.70 -20.19 -7.72
CA LEU A 364 -8.61 -19.93 -9.15
C LEU A 364 -9.64 -20.78 -9.88
N PRO A 365 -10.33 -20.22 -10.88
CA PRO A 365 -11.32 -20.98 -11.64
C PRO A 365 -10.69 -22.21 -12.31
N LYS A 366 -11.54 -23.19 -12.64
CA LYS A 366 -11.10 -24.40 -13.33
C LYS A 366 -10.29 -24.04 -14.59
N PRO A 367 -9.05 -24.55 -14.75
CA PRO A 367 -8.21 -24.18 -15.88
C PRO A 367 -8.84 -24.65 -17.19
N SER A 368 -9.02 -23.71 -18.13
CA SER A 368 -9.41 -24.03 -19.50
C SER A 368 -8.18 -24.47 -20.29
N LYS A 369 -8.24 -25.68 -20.87
CA LYS A 369 -7.20 -26.19 -21.78
C LYS A 369 -7.20 -25.50 -23.16
N LEU A 370 -8.27 -24.79 -23.49
CA LEU A 370 -8.37 -23.99 -24.71
C LEU A 370 -7.69 -22.63 -24.57
N ALA A 371 -7.43 -22.20 -23.34
CA ALA A 371 -6.73 -20.97 -23.02
C ALA A 371 -5.26 -21.24 -22.75
N ILE A 372 -4.43 -20.22 -22.95
CA ILE A 372 -3.06 -20.17 -22.47
C ILE A 372 -2.88 -18.93 -21.59
N GLY A 373 -2.12 -19.08 -20.51
CA GLY A 373 -1.67 -17.96 -19.69
C GLY A 373 -0.20 -17.65 -19.96
N HIS A 374 0.18 -16.37 -19.93
CA HIS A 374 1.58 -15.96 -19.97
C HIS A 374 1.81 -14.69 -19.14
N HIS A 375 2.91 -14.66 -18.40
CA HIS A 375 3.36 -13.48 -17.67
C HIS A 375 4.61 -12.90 -18.33
N GLU A 376 4.47 -11.73 -18.94
CA GLU A 376 5.57 -10.97 -19.55
C GLU A 376 6.11 -9.95 -18.55
N LYS A 377 7.44 -9.88 -18.39
CA LYS A 377 8.07 -9.06 -17.33
C LYS A 377 9.28 -8.36 -17.87
N PHE A 378 9.30 -7.03 -17.77
CA PHE A 378 10.49 -6.24 -17.97
C PHE A 378 11.08 -5.82 -16.62
N ALA A 379 12.33 -6.18 -16.39
CA ALA A 379 13.08 -5.85 -15.18
C ALA A 379 14.55 -5.56 -15.54
N ARG A 380 15.27 -4.86 -14.65
CA ARG A 380 16.68 -4.50 -14.88
C ARG A 380 17.58 -5.72 -15.04
N VAL A 381 17.31 -6.75 -14.23
CA VAL A 381 18.00 -8.04 -14.21
C VAL A 381 17.01 -9.12 -13.83
N GLU A 382 17.35 -10.39 -14.11
CA GLU A 382 16.55 -11.52 -13.69
C GLU A 382 16.39 -11.56 -12.16
N GLY A 383 15.19 -11.87 -11.69
CA GLY A 383 14.85 -11.92 -10.27
C GLY A 383 14.59 -10.57 -9.59
N ASP A 384 14.90 -9.42 -10.22
CA ASP A 384 14.48 -8.11 -9.70
C ASP A 384 12.95 -7.93 -9.84
N TYR A 385 12.39 -7.00 -9.07
CA TYR A 385 11.01 -6.54 -9.26
C TYR A 385 10.81 -5.93 -10.64
N ALA A 386 9.58 -6.02 -11.16
CA ALA A 386 9.24 -5.51 -12.48
C ALA A 386 9.34 -3.97 -12.54
N THR A 387 9.91 -3.44 -13.62
CA THR A 387 9.66 -2.05 -14.02
C THR A 387 8.25 -1.94 -14.61
N ALA A 388 7.85 -2.93 -15.41
CA ALA A 388 6.49 -3.11 -15.92
C ALA A 388 6.28 -4.60 -16.22
N SER A 389 5.04 -5.08 -16.12
CA SER A 389 4.69 -6.46 -16.47
C SER A 389 3.28 -6.54 -17.05
N VAL A 390 3.00 -7.57 -17.83
CA VAL A 390 1.69 -7.84 -18.40
C VAL A 390 1.41 -9.33 -18.24
N ASN A 391 0.34 -9.68 -17.53
CA ASN A 391 -0.18 -11.03 -17.61
C ASN A 391 -1.33 -11.08 -18.61
N ILE A 392 -1.31 -12.11 -19.46
CA ILE A 392 -2.33 -12.39 -20.46
C ILE A 392 -2.95 -13.77 -20.24
N ILE A 393 -4.26 -13.88 -20.45
CA ILE A 393 -4.95 -15.15 -20.70
C ILE A 393 -5.61 -15.07 -22.07
N LEU A 394 -5.25 -15.97 -22.98
CA LEU A 394 -5.64 -15.90 -24.39
C LEU A 394 -6.27 -17.20 -24.87
N THR A 395 -7.39 -17.11 -25.60
CA THR A 395 -7.90 -18.19 -26.45
C THR A 395 -7.96 -17.71 -27.90
N MET A 396 -7.59 -18.58 -28.84
CA MET A 396 -7.60 -18.28 -30.27
C MET A 396 -8.44 -19.32 -31.01
N ASN A 397 -9.23 -18.87 -31.99
CA ASN A 397 -9.84 -19.73 -33.01
C ASN A 397 -9.16 -19.45 -34.36
N GLY A 398 -8.25 -20.32 -34.77
CA GLY A 398 -7.38 -20.05 -35.91
C GLY A 398 -6.51 -18.80 -35.68
N LYS A 399 -6.70 -17.77 -36.51
CA LYS A 399 -6.04 -16.46 -36.39
C LYS A 399 -6.87 -15.42 -35.62
N THR A 400 -8.10 -15.77 -35.24
CA THR A 400 -9.03 -14.85 -34.58
C THR A 400 -8.95 -15.01 -33.07
N CYS A 401 -8.84 -13.91 -32.34
CA CYS A 401 -8.96 -13.88 -30.89
C CYS A 401 -10.37 -14.30 -30.47
N ASN A 402 -10.50 -15.35 -29.69
CA ASN A 402 -11.80 -15.78 -29.14
C ASN A 402 -12.06 -15.13 -27.77
N SER A 403 -11.04 -15.03 -26.92
CA SER A 403 -11.12 -14.30 -25.64
C SER A 403 -9.73 -13.86 -25.22
N ILE A 404 -9.62 -12.69 -24.60
CA ILE A 404 -8.36 -12.17 -24.07
C ILE A 404 -8.57 -11.45 -22.75
N LYS A 405 -7.69 -11.68 -21.78
CA LYS A 405 -7.60 -10.90 -20.54
C LYS A 405 -6.22 -10.30 -20.40
N LEU A 406 -6.14 -9.03 -20.01
CA LEU A 406 -4.88 -8.28 -19.90
C LEU A 406 -4.83 -7.56 -18.56
N ALA A 407 -3.81 -7.85 -17.76
CA ALA A 407 -3.53 -7.14 -16.51
C ALA A 407 -2.09 -6.60 -16.51
N VAL A 408 -1.96 -5.28 -16.43
CA VAL A 408 -0.66 -4.59 -16.38
C VAL A 408 -0.24 -4.42 -14.92
N GLY A 409 0.89 -5.00 -14.52
CA GLY A 409 1.46 -4.85 -13.18
C GLY A 409 2.63 -3.85 -13.12
N ALA A 410 3.00 -3.43 -11.92
CA ALA A 410 4.09 -2.46 -11.66
C ALA A 410 3.91 -1.06 -12.27
N CYS A 411 2.70 -0.72 -12.75
CA CYS A 411 2.40 0.57 -13.37
C CYS A 411 1.30 1.36 -12.62
N GLY A 412 1.12 1.09 -11.33
CA GLY A 412 0.12 1.75 -10.48
C GLY A 412 0.10 1.14 -9.09
N PRO A 413 -0.76 1.63 -8.18
CA PRO A 413 -0.97 1.01 -6.86
C PRO A 413 -1.51 -0.42 -6.95
N MET A 414 -2.22 -0.73 -8.03
CA MET A 414 -2.81 -2.03 -8.35
C MET A 414 -2.62 -2.33 -9.85
N PRO A 415 -2.79 -3.59 -10.29
CA PRO A 415 -2.80 -3.87 -11.71
C PRO A 415 -3.90 -3.13 -12.45
N VAL A 416 -3.59 -2.64 -13.64
CA VAL A 416 -4.57 -2.05 -14.56
C VAL A 416 -5.12 -3.14 -15.46
N ARG A 417 -6.45 -3.28 -15.46
CA ARG A 417 -7.19 -4.17 -16.34
C ARG A 417 -8.41 -3.45 -16.88
N LEU A 418 -8.55 -3.39 -18.20
CA LEU A 418 -9.62 -2.67 -18.88
C LEU A 418 -10.48 -3.64 -19.69
N VAL A 419 -11.63 -4.04 -19.13
CA VAL A 419 -12.55 -5.01 -19.75
C VAL A 419 -13.05 -4.55 -21.13
N ASP A 420 -13.20 -3.24 -21.34
CA ASP A 420 -13.62 -2.71 -22.64
C ASP A 420 -12.53 -2.85 -23.71
N VAL A 421 -11.25 -2.79 -23.33
CA VAL A 421 -10.11 -3.09 -24.22
C VAL A 421 -10.12 -4.59 -24.56
N GLU A 422 -10.33 -5.45 -23.57
CA GLU A 422 -10.44 -6.91 -23.76
C GLU A 422 -11.53 -7.24 -24.80
N LYS A 423 -12.76 -6.77 -24.58
CA LYS A 423 -13.90 -6.98 -25.49
C LYS A 423 -13.66 -6.47 -26.91
N ARG A 424 -12.92 -5.37 -27.06
CA ARG A 424 -12.60 -4.80 -28.39
C ARG A 424 -11.63 -5.69 -29.18
N LEU A 425 -10.77 -6.42 -28.47
CA LEU A 425 -9.79 -7.32 -29.08
C LEU A 425 -10.39 -8.69 -29.41
N GLU A 426 -11.49 -9.08 -28.77
CA GLU A 426 -12.27 -10.27 -29.13
C GLU A 426 -12.80 -10.16 -30.57
N GLY A 427 -12.71 -11.25 -31.33
CA GLY A 427 -13.07 -11.30 -32.75
C GLY A 427 -12.04 -10.68 -33.71
N SER A 428 -10.98 -10.05 -33.21
CA SER A 428 -9.92 -9.46 -34.05
C SER A 428 -8.81 -10.45 -34.41
N ASP A 429 -7.89 -10.04 -35.28
CA ASP A 429 -6.68 -10.79 -35.63
C ASP A 429 -5.49 -10.50 -34.70
N LEU A 430 -5.68 -9.63 -33.69
CA LEU A 430 -4.63 -9.10 -32.81
C LEU A 430 -3.45 -8.50 -33.60
N SER A 431 -3.74 -7.80 -34.71
CA SER A 431 -2.73 -7.07 -35.46
C SER A 431 -1.95 -6.09 -34.57
N GLU A 432 -0.69 -5.84 -34.91
CA GLU A 432 0.21 -4.99 -34.12
C GLU A 432 -0.36 -3.58 -33.90
N THR A 433 -1.04 -3.01 -34.91
CA THR A 433 -1.71 -1.71 -34.79
C THR A 433 -2.81 -1.71 -33.72
N LEU A 434 -3.61 -2.77 -33.65
CA LEU A 434 -4.65 -2.93 -32.62
C LEU A 434 -4.03 -3.09 -31.24
N LEU A 435 -2.97 -3.90 -31.13
CA LEU A 435 -2.27 -4.13 -29.86
C LEU A 435 -1.56 -2.87 -29.36
N LEU A 436 -0.96 -2.08 -30.24
CA LEU A 436 -0.38 -0.78 -29.90
C LEU A 436 -1.43 0.18 -29.33
N LYS A 437 -2.61 0.22 -29.95
CA LYS A 437 -3.73 1.06 -29.47
C LYS A 437 -4.24 0.59 -28.11
N ALA A 438 -4.50 -0.71 -27.96
CA ALA A 438 -4.92 -1.32 -26.69
C ALA A 438 -3.89 -1.08 -25.58
N GLY A 439 -2.61 -1.25 -25.90
CA GLY A 439 -1.50 -0.98 -25.01
C GLY A 439 -1.39 0.48 -24.59
N LYS A 440 -1.70 1.44 -25.49
CA LYS A 440 -1.77 2.85 -25.16
C LYS A 440 -2.94 3.15 -24.22
N GLU A 441 -4.13 2.61 -24.48
CA GLU A 441 -5.30 2.74 -23.59
C GLU A 441 -4.99 2.22 -22.17
N LEU A 442 -4.31 1.07 -22.07
CA LEU A 442 -3.82 0.53 -20.78
C LEU A 442 -2.78 1.45 -20.13
N ALA A 443 -1.83 1.99 -20.90
CA ALA A 443 -0.80 2.90 -20.40
C ALA A 443 -1.36 4.23 -19.89
N ASP A 444 -2.39 4.76 -20.55
CA ASP A 444 -3.08 5.99 -20.15
C ASP A 444 -3.85 5.80 -18.83
N ALA A 445 -4.34 4.59 -18.56
CA ALA A 445 -4.95 4.22 -17.27
C ALA A 445 -3.93 3.90 -16.16
N CYS A 446 -2.63 3.84 -16.47
CA CYS A 446 -1.58 3.58 -15.50
C CYS A 446 -1.19 4.84 -14.71
N ASP A 447 -0.96 4.67 -13.42
CA ASP A 447 -0.53 5.70 -12.49
C ASP A 447 0.81 5.34 -11.78
N PRO A 448 1.91 5.15 -12.53
CA PRO A 448 3.21 4.79 -11.97
C PRO A 448 3.90 5.96 -11.26
N THR A 449 4.87 5.64 -10.40
CA THR A 449 5.80 6.61 -9.80
C THR A 449 7.22 6.44 -10.32
N ASP A 450 8.00 7.51 -10.22
CA ASP A 450 9.46 7.45 -10.42
C ASP A 450 10.12 6.66 -9.27
N ASP A 451 11.05 5.77 -9.64
CA ASP A 451 11.94 5.10 -8.68
C ASP A 451 13.26 4.65 -9.35
N VAL A 452 14.02 3.81 -8.64
CA VAL A 452 15.31 3.27 -9.11
C VAL A 452 15.21 2.31 -10.31
N ARG A 453 13.99 1.96 -10.75
CA ARG A 453 13.72 1.05 -11.87
C ARG A 453 13.25 1.77 -13.13
N GLY A 454 12.92 3.05 -13.03
CA GLY A 454 12.56 3.90 -14.15
C GLY A 454 11.61 5.01 -13.77
N THR A 455 11.48 6.00 -14.65
CA THR A 455 10.49 7.07 -14.52
C THR A 455 9.08 6.54 -14.81
N ALA A 456 8.06 7.23 -14.29
CA ALA A 456 6.66 7.00 -14.60
C ALA A 456 6.41 7.01 -16.11
N ASP A 457 7.01 7.97 -16.83
CA ASP A 457 6.91 8.07 -18.28
C ASP A 457 7.55 6.89 -19.01
N TYR A 458 8.69 6.40 -18.52
CA TYR A 458 9.33 5.23 -19.11
C TYR A 458 8.46 3.99 -18.93
N ARG A 459 7.86 3.80 -17.75
CA ARG A 459 6.92 2.69 -17.49
C ARG A 459 5.72 2.73 -18.44
N ARG A 460 5.09 3.89 -18.63
CA ARG A 460 3.99 4.04 -19.61
C ARG A 460 4.41 3.72 -21.04
N LYS A 461 5.63 4.12 -21.44
CA LYS A 461 6.19 3.79 -22.77
C LYS A 461 6.43 2.29 -22.98
N LEU A 462 6.69 1.53 -21.92
CA LEU A 462 6.91 0.08 -22.00
C LEU A 462 5.60 -0.70 -22.21
N VAL A 463 4.49 -0.25 -21.61
CA VAL A 463 3.23 -1.00 -21.59
C VAL A 463 2.77 -1.45 -22.99
N PRO A 464 2.71 -0.58 -24.03
CA PRO A 464 2.28 -1.02 -25.35
C PRO A 464 3.13 -2.13 -25.97
N GLN A 465 4.44 -2.05 -25.78
CA GLN A 465 5.36 -3.06 -26.30
C GLN A 465 5.24 -4.38 -25.52
N LEU A 466 5.07 -4.32 -24.20
CA LEU A 466 4.87 -5.52 -23.39
C LEU A 466 3.55 -6.23 -23.70
N VAL A 467 2.49 -5.50 -24.05
CA VAL A 467 1.24 -6.11 -24.52
C VAL A 467 1.48 -6.92 -25.80
N ILE A 468 2.24 -6.37 -26.76
CA ILE A 468 2.59 -7.08 -27.99
C ILE A 468 3.42 -8.33 -27.69
N CYS A 469 4.49 -8.21 -26.90
CA CYS A 469 5.33 -9.33 -26.51
C CYS A 469 4.50 -10.43 -25.81
N ALA A 470 3.62 -10.03 -24.88
CA ALA A 470 2.78 -10.97 -24.14
C ALA A 470 1.84 -11.75 -25.08
N VAL A 471 1.21 -11.07 -26.04
CA VAL A 471 0.33 -11.71 -27.04
C VAL A 471 1.12 -12.66 -27.95
N GLN A 472 2.27 -12.22 -28.48
CA GLN A 472 3.10 -13.04 -29.36
C GLN A 472 3.60 -14.30 -28.65
N ASN A 473 4.08 -14.17 -27.41
CA ASN A 473 4.53 -15.30 -26.61
C ASN A 473 3.36 -16.25 -26.24
N ALA A 474 2.18 -15.72 -25.94
CA ALA A 474 0.98 -16.54 -25.72
C ALA A 474 0.57 -17.30 -27.00
N GLN A 475 0.57 -16.64 -28.16
CA GLN A 475 0.28 -17.28 -29.45
C GLN A 475 1.28 -18.38 -29.78
N LYS A 476 2.57 -18.15 -29.53
CA LYS A 476 3.62 -19.17 -29.70
C LYS A 476 3.35 -20.39 -28.81
N LYS A 477 3.08 -20.18 -27.51
CA LYS A 477 2.73 -21.26 -26.57
C LYS A 477 1.49 -22.04 -27.01
N LEU A 478 0.47 -21.38 -27.57
CA LEU A 478 -0.72 -22.06 -28.11
C LEU A 478 -0.39 -22.97 -29.30
N LEU A 479 0.53 -22.57 -30.17
CA LEU A 479 0.98 -23.38 -31.30
C LEU A 479 1.75 -24.61 -30.82
N GLU A 480 2.62 -24.46 -29.82
CA GLU A 480 3.41 -25.55 -29.22
C GLU A 480 2.54 -26.53 -28.42
N ALA A 481 1.43 -26.07 -27.85
CA ALA A 481 0.52 -26.89 -27.04
C ALA A 481 -0.48 -27.72 -27.85
N ARG A 482 -0.61 -27.48 -29.17
CA ARG A 482 -1.49 -28.30 -30.03
C ARG A 482 -0.83 -29.67 -30.22
N PRO A 483 -1.50 -30.79 -29.91
CA PRO A 483 -0.98 -32.10 -30.25
C PRO A 483 -0.80 -32.18 -31.77
N THR A 484 0.41 -32.56 -32.20
CA THR A 484 0.75 -32.87 -33.60
C THR A 484 -0.06 -34.01 -34.16
#